data_AF-R7D2X6-F1
#
_entry.id   AF-R7D2X6-F1
#
_cell.length_a   1.000
_cell.length_b   1.000
_cell.length_c   1.000
_cell.angle_alpha   90.00
_cell.angle_beta   90.00
_cell.angle_gamma   90.00
#
_symmetry.space_group_name_H-M   'P 1'
#
loop_
_entity.id
_entity.type
_entity.pdbx_description
1 polymer ?
#
loop_
_entity_poly.entity_id
_entity_poly.type
_entity_poly.pdbx_seq_one_letter_code
_entity_poly.pdbx_strand_id
1 'polypeptide(L)' 'MIGRKVQDSRYGYLGVVTEVICTPANDVWTIDEGPFGELLIPVIDEVIDSIPDDGPIHTSIMDGIVTESEREDA' A
#
# COMPACT_ATOMS: atom_id res chain seq x y z
N MET A 1 2.17 10.33 -7.28
CA MET A 1 2.10 8.98 -6.67
C MET A 1 2.56 9.06 -5.22
N ILE A 2 3.83 9.38 -4.95
CA ILE A 2 4.30 9.70 -3.58
C ILE A 2 3.42 10.79 -2.94
N GLY A 3 3.15 10.65 -1.64
CA GLY A 3 2.31 11.56 -0.87
C GLY A 3 0.80 11.32 -1.02
N ARG A 4 0.38 10.36 -1.85
CA ARG A 4 -1.05 10.00 -2.00
C ARG A 4 -1.49 9.11 -0.86
N LYS A 5 -2.65 9.43 -0.28
CA LYS A 5 -3.32 8.59 0.73
C LYS A 5 -3.82 7.30 0.09
N VAL A 6 -3.80 6.21 0.84
CA VAL A 6 -4.33 4.91 0.42
C VAL A 6 -5.44 4.48 1.36
N GLN A 7 -6.54 4.02 0.78
CA GLN A 7 -7.70 3.57 1.50
C GLN A 7 -8.20 2.24 0.97
N ASP A 8 -8.24 1.27 1.86
CA ASP A 8 -8.75 -0.04 1.61
C ASP A 8 -10.26 -0.14 1.85
N SER A 9 -10.94 -0.94 1.04
CA SER A 9 -12.38 -1.19 1.17
C SER A 9 -12.77 -1.88 2.49
N ARG A 10 -11.89 -2.70 3.07
CA ARG A 10 -12.09 -3.43 4.32
C ARG A 10 -11.37 -2.79 5.50
N TYR A 11 -10.10 -2.42 5.33
CA TYR A 11 -9.25 -1.91 6.42
C TYR A 11 -9.34 -0.39 6.61
N GLY A 12 -9.95 0.33 5.67
CA GLY A 12 -10.03 1.78 5.73
C GLY A 12 -8.68 2.43 5.42
N TYR A 13 -8.36 3.54 6.09
CA TYR A 13 -7.12 4.28 5.81
C TYR A 13 -5.88 3.45 6.15
N LEU A 14 -5.04 3.22 5.15
CA LEU A 14 -3.81 2.42 5.28
C LEU A 14 -2.57 3.27 5.54
N GLY A 15 -2.55 4.51 5.05
CA GLY A 15 -1.38 5.38 5.13
C GLY A 15 -1.19 6.21 3.86
N VAL A 16 0.06 6.61 3.62
CA VAL A 16 0.51 7.42 2.50
C VAL A 16 1.59 6.68 1.74
N VAL A 17 1.58 6.76 0.40
CA VAL A 17 2.65 6.20 -0.44
C VAL A 17 3.93 6.99 -0.20
N THR A 18 4.95 6.37 0.40
CA THR A 18 6.24 6.98 0.71
C THR A 18 7.32 6.60 -0.30
N GLU A 19 7.20 5.42 -0.93
CA GLU A 19 8.15 4.93 -1.94
C GLU A 19 7.45 4.11 -3.04
N VAL A 20 8.04 4.11 -4.24
CA VAL A 20 7.69 3.20 -5.34
C VAL A 20 8.93 2.41 -5.73
N ILE A 21 8.87 1.10 -5.55
CA ILE A 21 9.92 0.15 -5.89
C ILE A 21 9.55 -0.52 -7.20
N CYS A 22 10.29 -0.23 -8.26
CA CYS A 22 10.10 -0.90 -9.55
C CYS A 22 10.81 -2.25 -9.55
N THR A 23 10.06 -3.32 -9.82
CA THR A 23 10.62 -4.69 -9.97
C THR A 23 10.32 -5.25 -11.36
N PRO A 24 10.99 -6.32 -11.81
CA PRO A 24 10.70 -6.94 -13.10
C PRO A 24 9.31 -7.57 -13.20
N ALA A 25 8.66 -7.87 -12.08
CA ALA A 25 7.34 -8.49 -12.05
C ALA A 25 6.24 -7.42 -11.94
N ASN A 26 6.15 -6.75 -10.79
CA ASN A 26 5.20 -5.66 -10.54
C ASN A 26 5.86 -4.60 -9.67
N ASP A 27 5.43 -3.35 -9.84
CA ASP A 27 5.82 -2.30 -8.90
C ASP A 27 5.26 -2.62 -7.52
N VAL A 28 5.98 -2.18 -6.48
CA VAL A 28 5.57 -2.28 -5.09
C VAL A 28 5.56 -0.88 -4.49
N TRP A 29 4.49 -0.54 -3.78
CA TRP A 29 4.40 0.71 -3.04
C TRP A 29 4.66 0.47 -1.56
N THR A 30 5.51 1.29 -0.98
CA THR A 30 5.65 1.40 0.46
C THR A 30 4.62 2.39 0.97
N ILE A 31 3.75 1.94 1.87
CA ILE A 31 2.75 2.77 2.54
C ILE A 31 3.13 2.88 4.01
N ASP A 32 3.22 4.10 4.53
CA ASP A 32 3.51 4.37 5.93
C ASP A 32 2.64 5.54 6.44
N GLU A 33 2.91 6.06 7.63
CA GLU A 33 2.13 7.11 8.30
C GLU A 33 0.66 6.71 8.55
N GLY A 34 0.41 5.40 8.54
CA GLY A 34 -0.87 4.78 8.82
C GLY A 34 -0.88 3.96 10.11
N PRO A 35 -2.04 3.45 10.53
CA PRO A 35 -2.17 2.74 11.80
C PRO A 35 -1.57 1.32 11.79
N PHE A 36 -1.18 0.81 10.62
CA PHE A 36 -0.67 -0.55 10.43
C PHE A 36 0.87 -0.63 10.38
N GLY A 37 1.56 0.50 10.56
CA GLY A 37 3.00 0.60 10.31
C GLY A 37 3.31 0.60 8.82
N GLU A 38 4.53 0.19 8.48
CA GLU A 38 4.97 0.10 7.09
C GLU A 38 4.32 -1.12 6.40
N LEU A 39 3.72 -0.87 5.24
CA LEU A 39 3.08 -1.87 4.39
C LEU A 39 3.71 -1.87 3.01
N LEU A 40 3.94 -3.06 2.46
CA LEU A 40 4.36 -3.25 1.06
C LEU A 40 3.17 -3.75 0.24
N ILE A 41 2.68 -2.92 -0.67
CA ILE A 41 1.50 -3.22 -1.50
C ILE A 41 1.95 -3.44 -2.95
N PRO A 42 1.73 -4.62 -3.54
CA PRO A 42 2.00 -4.85 -4.95
C PRO A 42 0.97 -4.11 -5.82
N VAL A 43 1.45 -3.49 -6.89
CA VAL A 43 0.63 -2.77 -7.86
C VAL A 43 0.14 -3.75 -8.93
N ILE A 44 -0.93 -4.48 -8.58
CA ILE A 44 -1.62 -5.45 -9.44
C ILE A 44 -3.13 -5.22 -9.39
N ASP A 45 -3.83 -5.66 -10.43
CA ASP A 45 -5.27 -5.45 -10.59
C ASP A 45 -6.10 -6.07 -9.44
N GLU A 46 -5.60 -7.13 -8.81
CA GLU A 46 -6.25 -7.78 -7.67
C GLU A 46 -6.14 -7.00 -6.35
N VAL A 47 -5.25 -6.01 -6.28
CA VAL A 47 -4.97 -5.25 -5.06
C VAL A 47 -5.33 -3.78 -5.22
N ILE A 48 -5.15 -3.20 -6.41
CA ILE A 48 -5.45 -1.79 -6.69
C ILE A 48 -6.78 -1.68 -7.41
N ASP A 49 -7.80 -1.19 -6.70
CA ASP A 49 -9.15 -1.02 -7.26
C ASP A 49 -9.23 0.21 -8.17
N SER A 50 -8.64 1.34 -7.75
CA SER A 50 -8.61 2.55 -8.56
C SER A 50 -7.58 3.57 -8.11
N ILE A 51 -7.03 4.31 -9.08
CA ILE A 51 -6.11 5.43 -8.86
C ILE A 51 -6.77 6.69 -9.46
N PRO A 52 -7.59 7.43 -8.69
CA PRO A 52 -8.21 8.64 -9.20
C PRO A 52 -7.17 9.76 -9.39
N ASP A 53 -7.50 10.76 -10.22
CA ASP A 53 -6.63 11.92 -10.47
C ASP A 53 -6.40 12.76 -9.20
N ASP A 54 -7.43 12.87 -8.35
CA ASP A 54 -7.39 13.53 -7.05
C ASP A 54 -7.99 12.62 -5.95
N GLY A 55 -7.59 12.84 -4.70
CA GLY A 55 -8.07 12.08 -3.54
C GLY A 55 -7.29 10.78 -3.28
N PRO A 56 -7.83 9.90 -2.42
CA PRO A 56 -7.15 8.67 -2.02
C PRO A 56 -7.14 7.63 -3.15
N ILE A 57 -6.12 6.77 -3.12
CA ILE A 57 -6.03 5.57 -3.96
C ILE A 57 -6.80 4.46 -3.25
N HIS A 58 -7.57 3.68 -3.99
CA HIS A 58 -8.42 2.65 -3.44
C HIS A 58 -7.84 1.25 -3.65
N THR A 59 -7.86 0.43 -2.60
CA THR A 59 -7.34 -0.94 -2.61
C THR A 59 -8.35 -1.94 -2.06
N SER A 60 -8.13 -3.20 -2.42
CA SER A 60 -8.80 -4.35 -1.85
C SER A 60 -7.76 -5.41 -1.47
N ILE A 61 -7.11 -5.22 -0.32
CA ILE A 61 -6.06 -6.12 0.16
C ILE A 61 -6.65 -7.45 0.65
N MET A 62 -6.14 -8.55 0.07
CA MET A 62 -6.47 -9.91 0.51
C MET A 62 -5.81 -10.25 1.85
N ASP A 63 -6.43 -11.16 2.61
CA ASP A 63 -5.88 -11.66 3.87
C ASP A 63 -4.51 -12.32 3.63
N GLY A 64 -3.48 -11.89 4.36
CA GLY A 64 -2.11 -12.43 4.29
C GLY A 64 -1.15 -11.71 3.35
N ILE A 65 -1.57 -10.65 2.65
CA ILE A 65 -0.69 -9.79 1.83
C ILE A 65 -0.01 -8.70 2.68
N VAL A 66 -0.59 -8.36 3.84
CA VAL A 66 0.04 -7.48 4.82
C VAL A 66 1.16 -8.24 5.51
N THR A 67 2.36 -8.16 4.95
CA THR A 67 3.57 -8.47 5.69
C THR A 67 3.78 -7.28 6.64
N GLU A 68 3.46 -7.45 7.92
CA GLU A 68 4.03 -6.59 8.95
C GLU A 68 5.55 -6.71 8.77
N SER A 69 6.23 -5.65 8.32
CA SER A 69 7.69 -5.66 8.24
C SER A 69 8.20 -6.12 9.59
N GLU A 70 8.77 -7.34 9.64
CA GLU A 70 9.40 -7.89 10.83
C GLU A 70 10.44 -6.85 11.24
N ARG A 71 10.17 -6.11 12.32
CA ARG A 71 11.20 -5.29 12.92
C ARG A 71 12.26 -6.28 13.38
N GLU A 72 13.35 -6.34 12.63
CA GLU A 72 14.57 -7.00 13.07
C GLU A 72 15.11 -6.13 14.22
N ASP A 73 14.61 -6.40 15.42
CA ASP A 73 15.12 -5.82 16.67
C ASP A 73 16.56 -6.31 16.84
N ALA A 74 17.50 -5.38 16.59
CA ALA A 74 18.82 -5.17 17.20
C ALA A 74 19.74 -6.38 17.51
#